data_AF-A0A2B2CEU3-F1
#
_entry.id   AF-A0A2B2CEU3-F1
#
_cell.length_a   1.000
_cell.length_b   1.000
_cell.length_c   1.000
_cell.angle_alpha   90.00
_cell.angle_beta   90.00
_cell.angle_gamma   90.00
#
_symmetry.space_group_name_H-M   'P 1'
#
loop_
_entity.id
_entity.type
_entity.pdbx_description
1 polymer ?
#
loop_
_entity_poly.entity_id
_entity_poly.type
_entity_poly.pdbx_seq_one_letter_code
_entity_poly.pdbx_strand_id
1 'polypeptide(L)'
;MRKLFHFLITTIVFLSIAPPYKEAAAIAAEPNIQVKLVNFLGNQSSVSLKIKGSYYLNGNSSNLLSANKSYSVKVENGALGLYDGDTILASRVDLSIKPVHHIDHAIINNREYTGSIRFTIENNRYVRPINTINLEDYVKGVVPFEMYGFWPIEALKLMQEFYTRT
;
A
#
# COMPACT_ATOMS: atom_id res chain seq x y z
N MET A 1 -36.91 55.95 -8.70
CA MET A 1 -35.86 55.48 -9.64
C MET A 1 -34.45 55.66 -9.10
N ARG A 2 -33.98 56.89 -8.80
CA ARG A 2 -32.58 57.15 -8.37
C ARG A 2 -32.17 56.44 -7.06
N LYS A 3 -33.04 56.39 -6.04
CA LYS A 3 -32.75 55.74 -4.75
C LYS A 3 -32.73 54.19 -4.83
N LEU A 4 -33.54 53.61 -5.71
CA LEU A 4 -33.56 52.16 -5.97
C LEU A 4 -32.27 51.72 -6.70
N PHE A 5 -31.76 52.58 -7.60
CA PHE A 5 -30.51 52.37 -8.31
C PHE A 5 -29.28 52.41 -7.37
N HIS A 6 -29.29 53.29 -6.37
CA HIS A 6 -28.22 53.34 -5.36
C HIS A 6 -28.27 52.12 -4.44
N PHE A 7 -29.47 51.67 -4.06
CA PHE A 7 -29.63 50.45 -3.27
C PHE A 7 -29.09 49.22 -4.00
N LEU A 8 -29.38 49.09 -5.30
CA LEU A 8 -28.88 48.00 -6.15
C LEU A 8 -27.35 47.99 -6.28
N ILE A 9 -26.73 49.17 -6.39
CA ILE A 9 -25.27 49.31 -6.48
C ILE A 9 -24.61 48.91 -5.14
N THR A 10 -25.18 49.30 -4.01
CA THR A 10 -24.63 48.92 -2.69
C THR A 10 -24.69 47.42 -2.43
N THR A 11 -25.75 46.73 -2.88
CA THR A 11 -25.86 45.27 -2.72
C THR A 11 -24.86 44.51 -3.59
N ILE A 12 -24.58 45.01 -4.80
CA ILE A 12 -23.58 44.41 -5.70
C ILE A 12 -22.16 44.56 -5.13
N VAL A 13 -21.82 45.70 -4.54
CA VAL A 13 -20.49 45.92 -3.93
C VAL A 13 -20.29 45.02 -2.69
N PHE A 14 -21.34 44.77 -1.90
CA PHE A 14 -21.25 43.85 -0.75
C PHE A 14 -21.13 42.38 -1.16
N LEU A 15 -21.69 41.98 -2.31
CA LEU A 15 -21.58 40.61 -2.81
C LEU A 15 -20.20 40.31 -3.43
N SER A 16 -19.47 41.33 -3.89
CA SER A 16 -18.12 41.19 -4.45
C SER A 16 -16.98 41.05 -3.43
N ILE A 17 -17.28 41.16 -2.12
CA ILE A 17 -16.29 41.01 -1.04
C ILE A 17 -16.36 39.62 -0.39
N ALA A 18 -17.19 38.70 -0.89
CA ALA A 18 -17.13 37.31 -0.46
C ALA A 18 -15.74 36.75 -0.85
N PRO A 19 -14.89 36.35 0.12
CA PRO A 19 -13.62 35.70 -0.22
C PRO A 19 -13.94 34.45 -1.06
N PRO A 20 -13.14 34.13 -2.09
CA PRO A 20 -13.32 32.89 -2.80
C PRO A 20 -13.19 31.77 -1.78
N TYR A 21 -14.28 31.03 -1.56
CA TYR A 21 -14.27 29.83 -0.77
C TYR A 21 -13.31 28.87 -1.47
N LYS A 22 -12.05 28.86 -1.03
CA LYS A 22 -11.16 27.76 -1.36
C LYS A 22 -11.67 26.61 -0.52
N GLU A 23 -12.44 25.72 -1.12
CA GLU A 23 -12.57 24.38 -0.59
C GLU A 23 -11.16 23.78 -0.55
N ALA A 24 -10.51 23.92 0.59
CA ALA A 24 -9.34 23.14 0.91
C ALA A 24 -9.86 21.73 1.19
N ALA A 25 -10.10 20.97 0.11
CA ALA A 25 -10.17 19.51 0.19
C ALA A 25 -8.76 19.00 0.48
N ALA A 26 -8.29 19.22 1.70
CA ALA A 26 -7.21 18.45 2.27
C ALA A 26 -7.78 17.06 2.51
N ILE A 27 -7.81 16.23 1.46
CA ILE A 27 -7.91 14.79 1.63
C ILE A 27 -6.65 14.42 2.41
N ALA A 28 -6.78 14.26 3.72
CA ALA A 28 -5.70 13.79 4.56
C ALA A 28 -5.27 12.44 3.98
N ALA A 29 -4.09 12.40 3.35
CA ALA A 29 -3.56 11.17 2.79
C ALA A 29 -3.43 10.16 3.94
N GLU A 30 -4.06 9.00 3.78
CA GLU A 30 -4.03 7.97 4.81
C GLU A 30 -2.59 7.56 5.10
N PRO A 31 -2.19 7.47 6.39
CA PRO A 31 -0.83 7.15 6.76
C PRO A 31 -0.48 5.72 6.32
N ASN A 32 0.74 5.53 5.82
CA ASN A 32 1.26 4.23 5.42
C ASN A 32 2.42 3.79 6.31
N ILE A 33 2.48 2.50 6.60
CA ILE A 33 3.58 1.84 7.30
C ILE A 33 4.49 1.17 6.27
N GLN A 34 5.80 1.32 6.44
CA GLN A 34 6.82 0.67 5.62
C GLN A 34 7.65 -0.30 6.46
N VAL A 35 7.64 -1.57 6.09
CA VAL A 35 8.38 -2.65 6.76
C VAL A 35 9.47 -3.17 5.83
N LYS A 36 10.72 -2.98 6.24
CA LYS A 36 11.86 -3.57 5.53
C LYS A 36 11.95 -5.06 5.90
N LEU A 37 11.91 -5.94 4.90
CA LEU A 37 11.89 -7.39 5.10
C LEU A 37 13.31 -7.94 5.28
N VAL A 38 13.92 -7.67 6.45
CA VAL A 38 15.29 -8.13 6.78
C VAL A 38 15.27 -9.47 7.49
N ASN A 39 14.52 -9.58 8.59
CA ASN A 39 14.62 -10.71 9.52
C ASN A 39 14.28 -12.06 8.90
N PHE A 40 13.27 -12.11 8.04
CA PHE A 40 12.78 -13.36 7.45
C PHE A 40 13.41 -13.69 6.09
N LEU A 41 14.07 -12.72 5.45
CA LEU A 41 14.65 -12.91 4.12
C LEU A 41 16.16 -13.11 4.16
N GLY A 42 16.85 -12.54 5.15
CA GLY A 42 18.30 -12.54 5.22
C GLY A 42 18.94 -11.79 4.05
N ASN A 43 20.16 -12.20 3.68
CA ASN A 43 20.90 -11.62 2.57
C ASN A 43 20.80 -12.54 1.35
N GLN A 44 19.97 -12.16 0.39
CA GLN A 44 19.72 -12.94 -0.82
C GLN A 44 19.89 -12.08 -2.07
N SER A 45 20.58 -12.60 -3.08
CA SER A 45 20.71 -11.97 -4.40
C SER A 45 19.54 -12.29 -5.33
N SER A 46 18.72 -13.28 -4.97
CA SER A 46 17.52 -13.71 -5.70
C SER A 46 16.40 -14.02 -4.73
N VAL A 47 15.20 -13.54 -5.03
CA VAL A 47 14.01 -13.69 -4.19
C VAL A 47 12.85 -14.19 -5.05
N SER A 48 12.13 -15.20 -4.54
CA SER A 48 10.93 -15.71 -5.19
C SER A 48 9.73 -14.80 -4.89
N LEU A 49 8.91 -14.53 -5.91
CA LEU A 49 7.73 -13.70 -5.82
C LEU A 49 6.56 -14.42 -6.48
N LYS A 50 5.58 -14.89 -5.72
CA LYS A 50 4.34 -15.48 -6.27
C LYS A 50 3.18 -14.53 -6.05
N ILE A 51 2.39 -14.29 -7.08
CA ILE A 51 1.26 -13.36 -7.02
C ILE A 51 -0.05 -14.12 -6.84
N LYS A 52 -0.87 -13.69 -5.88
CA LYS A 52 -2.24 -14.14 -5.68
C LYS A 52 -3.17 -12.94 -5.90
N GLY A 53 -3.86 -12.92 -7.04
CA GLY A 53 -4.58 -11.74 -7.51
C GLY A 53 -3.84 -11.04 -8.63
N SER A 54 -3.88 -9.71 -8.71
CA SER A 54 -3.18 -8.96 -9.76
C SER A 54 -2.40 -7.79 -9.19
N TYR A 55 -1.23 -7.52 -9.77
CA TYR A 55 -0.36 -6.42 -9.34
C TYR A 55 0.10 -5.58 -10.53
N TYR A 56 0.05 -4.26 -10.39
CA TYR A 56 0.69 -3.33 -11.32
C TYR A 56 2.19 -3.25 -11.06
N LEU A 57 2.98 -3.42 -12.11
CA LEU A 57 4.42 -3.28 -12.08
C LEU A 57 4.81 -1.82 -12.33
N ASN A 58 5.62 -1.26 -11.44
CA ASN A 58 6.15 0.10 -11.47
C ASN A 58 5.07 1.19 -11.63
N GLY A 59 3.89 0.95 -11.07
CA GLY A 59 2.75 1.86 -11.15
C GLY A 59 2.15 2.00 -12.56
N ASN A 60 2.55 1.16 -13.52
CA ASN A 60 2.00 1.17 -14.86
C ASN A 60 0.81 0.21 -14.96
N SER A 61 -0.37 0.76 -15.24
CA SER A 61 -1.62 0.00 -15.35
C SER A 61 -1.63 -1.03 -16.49
N SER A 62 -0.75 -0.90 -17.49
CA SER A 62 -0.62 -1.85 -18.60
C SER A 62 0.33 -3.02 -18.29
N ASN A 63 1.19 -2.89 -17.28
CA ASN A 63 2.13 -3.94 -16.91
C ASN A 63 1.60 -4.70 -15.71
N LEU A 64 0.84 -5.76 -15.99
CA LEU A 64 0.17 -6.55 -14.97
C LEU A 64 0.93 -7.86 -14.67
N LEU A 65 1.22 -8.08 -13.40
CA LEU A 65 1.62 -9.39 -12.88
C LEU A 65 0.36 -10.19 -12.58
N SER A 66 0.27 -11.39 -13.16
CA SER A 66 -0.96 -12.18 -13.18
C SER A 66 -1.09 -13.10 -11.98
N ALA A 67 -2.33 -13.45 -11.65
CA ALA A 67 -2.66 -14.38 -10.58
C ALA A 67 -2.02 -15.75 -10.78
N ASN A 68 -1.61 -16.36 -9.67
CA ASN A 68 -1.02 -17.70 -9.58
C ASN A 68 0.27 -17.90 -10.38
N LYS A 69 0.87 -16.83 -10.88
CA LYS A 69 2.21 -16.87 -11.47
C LYS A 69 3.30 -16.68 -10.42
N SER A 70 4.43 -17.34 -10.67
CA SER A 70 5.66 -17.20 -9.91
C SER A 70 6.68 -16.44 -10.75
N TYR A 71 7.26 -15.42 -10.15
CA TYR A 71 8.29 -14.56 -10.68
C TYR A 71 9.54 -14.67 -9.81
N SER A 72 10.68 -14.26 -10.35
CA SER A 72 11.93 -14.12 -9.60
C SER A 72 12.45 -12.71 -9.70
N VAL A 73 12.85 -12.12 -8.57
CA VAL A 73 13.54 -10.82 -8.53
C VAL A 73 15.01 -11.08 -8.22
N LYS A 74 15.91 -10.66 -9.10
CA LYS A 74 17.35 -10.91 -8.99
C LYS A 74 18.15 -9.62 -9.10
N VAL A 75 19.28 -9.54 -8.41
CA VAL A 75 20.27 -8.47 -8.63
C VAL A 75 21.28 -8.94 -9.68
N GLU A 76 21.33 -8.25 -10.81
CA GLU A 76 22.30 -8.49 -11.89
C GLU A 76 22.89 -7.16 -12.34
N ASN A 77 24.23 -7.06 -12.41
CA ASN A 77 24.95 -5.86 -12.87
C ASN A 77 24.55 -4.55 -12.16
N GLY A 78 24.16 -4.61 -10.87
CA GLY A 78 23.72 -3.44 -10.12
C GLY A 78 22.29 -2.97 -10.43
N ALA A 79 21.51 -3.77 -11.14
CA ALA A 79 20.08 -3.57 -11.38
C ALA A 79 19.26 -4.75 -10.84
N LEU A 80 17.99 -4.50 -10.56
CA LEU A 80 16.99 -5.51 -10.25
C LEU A 80 16.31 -5.97 -11.53
N GLY A 81 16.46 -7.25 -11.85
CA GLY A 81 15.72 -7.93 -12.91
C GLY A 81 14.50 -8.66 -12.34
N LEU A 82 13.34 -8.48 -12.97
CA LEU A 82 12.13 -9.27 -12.73
C LEU A 82 11.97 -10.29 -13.85
N TYR A 83 11.87 -11.57 -13.49
CA TYR A 83 11.82 -12.70 -14.41
C TYR A 83 10.49 -13.44 -14.30
N ASP A 84 9.91 -13.81 -15.45
CA ASP A 84 8.86 -14.83 -15.59
C ASP A 84 9.51 -16.05 -16.26
N GLY A 85 9.88 -17.05 -15.46
CA GLY A 85 10.77 -18.12 -15.89
C GLY A 85 12.13 -17.58 -16.36
N ASP A 86 12.44 -17.78 -17.64
CA ASP A 86 13.67 -17.30 -18.29
C ASP A 86 13.51 -15.93 -18.96
N THR A 87 12.29 -15.39 -19.02
CA THR A 87 12.00 -14.12 -19.70
C THR A 87 12.14 -12.95 -18.73
N ILE A 88 12.89 -11.92 -19.12
CA ILE A 88 13.01 -10.68 -18.35
C ILE A 88 11.82 -9.77 -18.68
N LEU A 89 11.05 -9.41 -17.64
CA LEU A 89 9.92 -8.48 -17.75
C LEU A 89 10.33 -7.03 -17.51
N ALA A 90 11.29 -6.81 -16.61
CA ALA A 90 11.82 -5.48 -16.30
C ALA A 90 13.24 -5.59 -15.73
N SER A 91 14.09 -4.61 -16.02
CA SER A 91 15.42 -4.45 -15.41
C SER A 91 15.65 -2.99 -15.06
N ARG A 92 15.73 -2.66 -13.76
CA ARG A 92 15.78 -1.27 -13.24
C ARG A 92 16.49 -1.22 -11.88
N VAL A 93 16.93 -0.04 -11.44
CA VAL A 93 17.56 0.14 -10.11
C VAL A 93 16.56 -0.11 -8.97
N ASP A 94 15.30 0.25 -9.20
CA ASP A 94 14.17 0.03 -8.30
C ASP A 94 13.01 -0.63 -9.05
N LEU A 95 12.32 -1.54 -8.36
CA LEU A 95 11.10 -2.16 -8.84
C LEU A 95 10.01 -2.00 -7.79
N SER A 96 8.78 -1.69 -8.20
CA SER A 96 7.64 -1.68 -7.31
C SER A 96 6.48 -2.47 -7.87
N ILE A 97 5.73 -3.11 -6.99
CA ILE A 97 4.49 -3.79 -7.32
C ILE A 97 3.40 -3.22 -6.42
N LYS A 98 2.25 -2.91 -7.01
CA LYS A 98 1.08 -2.40 -6.30
C LYS A 98 -0.13 -3.30 -6.59
N PRO A 99 -0.88 -3.75 -5.59
CA PRO A 99 -2.06 -4.58 -5.81
C PRO A 99 -3.11 -3.82 -6.61
N VAL A 100 -3.84 -4.54 -7.47
CA VAL A 100 -5.01 -3.99 -8.17
C VAL A 100 -6.20 -3.93 -7.22
N HIS A 101 -6.42 -5.00 -6.47
CA HIS A 101 -7.50 -5.09 -5.48
C HIS A 101 -6.94 -5.26 -4.06
N HIS A 102 -7.69 -4.80 -3.07
CA HIS A 102 -7.28 -4.88 -1.65
C HIS A 102 -7.03 -6.30 -1.15
N ILE A 103 -7.77 -7.29 -1.68
CA ILE A 103 -7.64 -8.72 -1.34
C ILE A 103 -6.39 -9.38 -1.95
N ASP A 104 -5.73 -8.73 -2.91
CA ASP A 104 -4.62 -9.29 -3.63
C ASP A 104 -3.36 -9.27 -2.75
N HIS A 105 -2.66 -10.41 -2.66
CA HIS A 105 -1.48 -10.57 -1.82
C HIS A 105 -0.31 -11.17 -2.61
N ALA A 106 0.89 -10.82 -2.21
CA ALA A 106 2.13 -11.31 -2.79
C ALA A 106 2.82 -12.23 -1.78
N ILE A 107 3.35 -13.35 -2.28
CA ILE A 107 4.08 -14.32 -1.49
C ILE A 107 5.56 -14.18 -1.83
N ILE A 108 6.36 -13.71 -0.87
CA ILE A 108 7.81 -13.56 -1.02
C ILE A 108 8.48 -14.64 -0.16
N ASN A 109 9.23 -15.54 -0.79
CA ASN A 109 9.88 -16.68 -0.11
C ASN A 109 8.94 -17.38 0.90
N ASN A 110 7.81 -17.86 0.41
CA ASN A 110 6.81 -18.61 1.18
C ASN A 110 6.12 -17.83 2.30
N ARG A 111 6.28 -16.51 2.38
CA ARG A 111 5.55 -15.66 3.32
C ARG A 111 4.64 -14.69 2.59
N GLU A 112 3.43 -14.54 3.08
CA GLU A 112 2.41 -13.68 2.48
C GLU A 112 2.55 -12.25 2.98
N TYR A 113 2.33 -11.31 2.07
CA TYR A 113 2.37 -9.86 2.30
C TYR A 113 1.21 -9.21 1.54
N THR A 114 0.52 -8.30 2.21
CA THR A 114 -0.53 -7.46 1.63
C THR A 114 0.04 -6.09 1.26
N GLY A 115 -0.65 -5.36 0.40
CA GLY A 115 -0.25 -4.00 0.04
C GLY A 115 0.87 -3.93 -1.00
N SER A 116 1.51 -2.78 -1.10
CA SER A 116 2.53 -2.52 -2.14
C SER A 116 3.90 -3.00 -1.68
N ILE A 117 4.73 -3.45 -2.61
CA ILE A 117 6.10 -3.89 -2.30
C ILE A 117 7.06 -3.20 -3.24
N ARG A 118 8.10 -2.58 -2.67
CA ARG A 118 9.21 -1.99 -3.42
C ARG A 118 10.46 -2.82 -3.18
N PHE A 119 11.11 -3.24 -4.24
CA PHE A 119 12.40 -3.93 -4.22
C PHE A 119 13.51 -2.92 -4.46
N THR A 120 14.54 -3.00 -3.64
CA THR A 120 15.75 -2.16 -3.71
C THR A 120 16.98 -3.04 -3.60
N ILE A 121 18.14 -2.50 -3.99
CA ILE A 121 19.42 -3.20 -3.88
C ILE A 121 20.13 -2.72 -2.61
N GLU A 122 20.54 -3.66 -1.77
CA GLU A 122 21.33 -3.41 -0.58
C GLU A 122 22.75 -3.95 -0.79
N ASN A 123 23.77 -3.17 -0.40
CA ASN A 123 25.19 -3.52 -0.55
C ASN A 123 25.60 -3.96 -1.96
N ASN A 124 24.92 -3.42 -2.98
CA ASN A 124 25.10 -3.73 -4.40
C ASN A 124 24.95 -5.22 -4.78
N ARG A 125 24.38 -6.04 -3.88
CA ARG A 125 24.38 -7.51 -4.01
C ARG A 125 23.08 -8.18 -3.58
N TYR A 126 22.32 -7.56 -2.68
CA TYR A 126 21.16 -8.20 -2.07
C TYR A 126 19.87 -7.51 -2.49
N VAL A 127 18.85 -8.31 -2.79
CA VAL A 127 17.48 -7.84 -3.01
C VAL A 127 16.89 -7.55 -1.64
N ARG A 128 16.43 -6.31 -1.43
CA ARG A 128 15.76 -5.89 -0.21
C ARG A 128 14.34 -5.41 -0.52
N PRO A 129 13.31 -6.26 -0.27
CA PRO A 129 11.93 -5.86 -0.37
C PRO A 129 11.52 -4.99 0.83
N ILE A 130 10.71 -3.98 0.54
CA ILE A 130 10.10 -3.06 1.49
C ILE A 130 8.60 -3.11 1.24
N ASN A 131 7.85 -3.66 2.19
CA ASN A 131 6.41 -3.74 2.10
C ASN A 131 5.78 -2.46 2.68
N THR A 132 4.86 -1.87 1.93
CA THR A 132 4.10 -0.67 2.27
C THR A 132 2.63 -1.03 2.40
N ILE A 133 2.06 -0.81 3.59
CA ILE A 133 0.67 -1.13 3.93
C ILE A 133 0.03 0.12 4.52
N ASN A 134 -1.28 0.29 4.32
CA ASN A 134 -2.04 1.29 5.04
C ASN A 134 -1.96 1.06 6.57
N LEU A 135 -1.86 2.14 7.36
CA LEU A 135 -1.79 2.04 8.81
C LEU A 135 -3.02 1.30 9.39
N GLU A 136 -4.21 1.57 8.88
CA GLU A 136 -5.44 0.94 9.36
C GLU A 136 -5.40 -0.58 9.16
N ASP A 137 -4.99 -1.02 7.97
CA ASP A 137 -4.85 -2.45 7.65
C ASP A 137 -3.76 -3.11 8.51
N TYR A 138 -2.67 -2.40 8.78
CA TYR A 138 -1.63 -2.89 9.69
C TYR A 138 -2.15 -3.05 11.11
N VAL A 139 -2.88 -2.05 11.63
CA VAL A 139 -3.48 -2.08 12.97
C VAL A 139 -4.48 -3.22 13.08
N LYS A 140 -5.34 -3.44 12.07
CA LYS A 140 -6.26 -4.58 12.01
C LYS A 140 -5.54 -5.92 12.04
N GLY A 141 -4.37 -6.01 11.43
CA GLY A 141 -3.55 -7.22 11.38
C GLY A 141 -2.72 -7.49 12.63
N VAL A 142 -2.30 -6.45 13.37
CA VAL A 142 -1.36 -6.58 14.50
C VAL A 142 -2.06 -6.48 15.86
N VAL A 143 -2.97 -5.52 16.02
CA VAL A 143 -3.57 -5.23 17.32
C VAL A 143 -4.30 -6.42 17.95
N PRO A 144 -5.09 -7.22 17.20
CA PRO A 144 -5.71 -8.40 17.81
C PRO A 144 -4.67 -9.30 18.48
N PHE A 145 -3.58 -9.62 17.79
CA PHE A 145 -2.55 -10.54 18.29
C PHE A 145 -1.79 -10.00 19.52
N GLU A 146 -1.52 -8.70 19.58
CA GLU A 146 -0.88 -8.07 20.75
C GLU A 146 -1.83 -8.00 21.95
N MET A 147 -3.13 -7.79 21.69
CA MET A 147 -4.14 -7.62 22.73
C MET A 147 -4.54 -8.97 23.37
N TYR A 148 -4.57 -10.06 22.59
CA TYR A 148 -4.85 -11.42 23.09
C TYR A 148 -3.93 -11.83 24.25
N GLY A 149 -2.69 -11.34 24.30
CA GLY A 149 -1.73 -11.67 25.36
C GLY A 149 -2.03 -11.04 26.73
N PHE A 150 -2.88 -10.01 26.80
CA PHE A 150 -3.12 -9.23 28.03
C PHE A 150 -4.56 -9.34 28.55
N TRP A 151 -5.42 -10.11 27.88
CA TRP A 151 -6.82 -10.22 28.26
C TRP A 151 -7.04 -11.28 29.35
N PRO A 152 -7.88 -11.01 30.36
CA PRO A 152 -8.36 -12.04 31.26
C PRO A 152 -9.00 -13.19 30.46
N ILE A 153 -8.74 -14.42 30.88
CA ILE A 153 -9.20 -15.65 30.20
C ILE A 153 -10.73 -15.65 30.02
N GLU A 154 -11.44 -15.01 30.94
CA GLU A 154 -12.89 -14.84 30.92
C GLU A 154 -13.38 -13.96 29.76
N ALA A 155 -12.64 -12.90 29.42
CA ALA A 155 -12.98 -12.02 28.29
C ALA A 155 -12.77 -12.71 26.94
N LEU A 156 -11.74 -13.57 26.86
CA LEU A 156 -11.46 -14.40 25.69
C LEU A 156 -12.57 -15.42 25.44
N LYS A 157 -13.02 -16.08 26.50
CA LYS A 157 -14.13 -17.04 26.44
C LYS A 157 -15.43 -16.37 25.97
N LEU A 158 -15.70 -15.15 26.46
CA LEU A 158 -16.90 -14.39 26.11
C LEU A 158 -16.90 -13.95 24.62
N MET A 159 -15.77 -13.50 24.08
CA MET A 159 -15.66 -13.14 22.66
C MET A 159 -15.86 -14.35 21.74
N GLN A 160 -15.27 -15.49 22.10
CA GLN A 160 -15.39 -16.73 21.31
C GLN A 160 -16.83 -17.28 21.36
N GLU A 161 -17.53 -17.11 22.49
CA GLU A 161 -18.95 -17.46 22.63
C GLU A 161 -19.87 -16.51 21.85
N PHE A 162 -19.55 -15.22 21.75
CA PHE A 162 -20.30 -14.27 20.92
C PHE A 162 -20.19 -14.57 19.42
N TYR A 163 -18.99 -14.92 18.93
CA TYR A 163 -18.77 -15.22 17.51
C TYR A 163 -19.42 -16.54 17.04
N THR A 164 -19.66 -17.48 17.96
CA THR A 164 -20.29 -18.78 17.65
C THR A 164 -21.80 -18.77 17.78
N ARG A 165 -22.41 -17.68 18.27
CA ARG A 165 -23.85 -17.52 18.48
C ARG A 165 -24.56 -16.61 17.47
N THR A 166 -23.86 -16.10 16.46
CA THR A 166 -24.41 -15.35 15.31
C THR A 166 -24.22 -16.13 14.03
#